data_AF-A0A7J3UZR5-F1
#
_entry.id   AF-A0A7J3UZR5-F1
#
_cell.length_a   1.000
_cell.length_b   1.000
_cell.length_c   1.000
_cell.angle_alpha   90.00
_cell.angle_beta   90.00
_cell.angle_gamma   90.00
#
_symmetry.space_group_name_H-M   'P 1'
#
loop_
_entity.id
_entity.type
_entity.pdbx_description
1 polymer ?
#
loop_
_entity_poly.entity_id
_entity_poly.type
_entity_poly.pdbx_seq_one_letter_code
_entity_poly.pdbx_strand_id
1 'polypeptide(L)'
;MIAEIFTVVYAAAVFAYVSWNIKKGSFVVDPSKLVLYLFAAFLVIVGALYFMGNDLEGTALAVMKIGAAGILFAGVPPMIAATIGLFRFGDEYGSNIFYVRNHIAGIIDTVSSLVMIFAGILILRIDLVAVGFFFFLFIPFTGGALANAYYYVNQRRSEK
;
A
#
# COMPACT_ATOMS: atom_id res chain seq x y z
N MET A 1 26.94 4.94 6.78
CA MET A 1 26.78 4.40 8.15
C MET A 1 25.69 5.08 8.99
N ILE A 2 25.81 6.34 9.44
CA ILE A 2 24.76 6.96 10.30
C ILE A 2 23.40 7.07 9.58
N ALA A 3 23.39 7.57 8.34
CA ALA A 3 22.16 7.69 7.54
C ALA A 3 21.49 6.34 7.24
N GLU A 4 22.28 5.28 7.03
CA GLU A 4 21.78 3.92 6.83
C GLU A 4 21.09 3.39 8.09
N ILE A 5 21.71 3.60 9.26
CA ILE A 5 21.13 3.21 10.55
C ILE A 5 19.78 3.92 10.76
N PHE A 6 19.70 5.23 10.53
CA PHE A 6 18.44 5.96 10.64
C PHE A 6 17.37 5.46 9.67
N THR A 7 17.77 5.09 8.45
CA THR A 7 16.85 4.52 7.46
C THR A 7 16.29 3.18 7.92
N VAL A 8 17.15 2.30 8.45
CA VAL A 8 16.73 0.99 8.99
C VAL A 8 15.81 1.15 10.20
N VAL A 9 16.14 2.06 11.12
CA VAL A 9 15.31 2.36 12.30
C VAL A 9 13.95 2.91 11.88
N TYR A 10 13.93 3.84 10.92
CA TYR A 10 12.69 4.40 10.39
C TYR A 10 11.83 3.33 9.72
N ALA A 11 12.42 2.50 8.86
CA ALA A 11 11.73 1.39 8.22
C ALA A 11 11.13 0.42 9.26
N ALA A 12 11.91 0.03 10.28
CA ALA A 12 11.46 -0.84 11.34
C ALA A 12 10.31 -0.22 12.16
N ALA A 13 10.38 1.08 12.46
CA ALA A 13 9.33 1.78 13.19
C ALA A 13 8.01 1.83 12.40
N VAL A 14 8.07 2.17 11.11
CA VAL A 14 6.90 2.16 10.22
C VAL A 14 6.31 0.75 10.10
N PHE A 15 7.18 -0.24 9.88
CA PHE A 15 6.77 -1.64 9.75
C PHE A 15 6.08 -2.16 11.02
N ALA A 16 6.66 -1.88 12.20
CA ALA A 16 6.09 -2.25 13.49
C ALA A 16 4.75 -1.55 13.75
N TYR A 17 4.65 -0.25 13.47
CA TYR A 17 3.41 0.51 13.62
C TYR A 17 2.30 -0.04 12.73
N VAL A 18 2.60 -0.31 11.46
CA VAL A 18 1.61 -0.86 10.52
C VAL A 18 1.20 -2.27 10.94
N SER A 19 2.14 -3.14 11.27
CA SER A 19 1.88 -4.52 11.71
C SER A 19 1.00 -4.54 12.98
N TRP A 20 1.24 -3.62 13.91
CA TRP A 20 0.44 -3.46 15.11
C TRP A 20 -1.01 -3.05 14.79
N ASN A 21 -1.22 -2.12 13.86
CA ASN A 21 -2.55 -1.69 13.43
C ASN A 21 -3.31 -2.81 12.71
N ILE A 22 -2.62 -3.59 11.86
CA ILE A 22 -3.19 -4.79 11.22
C ILE A 22 -3.63 -5.80 12.30
N LYS A 23 -2.77 -6.10 13.28
CA LYS A 23 -3.10 -7.03 14.38
C LYS A 23 -4.33 -6.59 15.18
N LYS A 24 -4.53 -5.29 15.36
CA LYS A 24 -5.69 -4.73 16.06
C LYS A 24 -6.98 -4.71 15.24
N GLY A 25 -6.94 -5.07 13.95
CA GLY A 25 -8.07 -4.88 13.03
C GLY A 25 -8.38 -3.40 12.74
N SER A 26 -7.50 -2.48 13.14
CA SER A 26 -7.68 -1.03 13.06
C SER A 26 -6.97 -0.42 11.84
N PHE A 27 -6.63 -1.23 10.84
CA PHE A 27 -5.98 -0.72 9.62
C PHE A 27 -6.84 0.31 8.88
N VAL A 28 -8.13 0.40 9.21
CA VAL A 28 -9.02 1.50 8.80
C VAL A 28 -8.76 2.73 9.66
N VAL A 29 -7.62 3.38 9.46
CA VAL A 29 -7.56 4.80 9.79
C VAL A 29 -8.46 5.49 8.78
N ASP A 30 -9.49 6.20 9.25
CA ASP A 30 -10.38 6.99 8.40
C ASP A 30 -9.52 7.82 7.42
N PRO A 31 -9.56 7.53 6.11
CA PRO A 31 -8.64 8.13 5.15
C PRO A 31 -8.72 9.65 5.16
N SER A 32 -9.92 10.20 5.39
CA SER A 32 -10.14 11.64 5.45
C SER A 32 -9.37 12.28 6.62
N LYS A 33 -9.37 11.64 7.78
CA LYS A 33 -8.66 12.12 8.99
C LYS A 33 -7.17 11.88 8.90
N LEU A 34 -6.74 10.73 8.35
CA LEU A 34 -5.32 10.44 8.16
C LEU A 34 -4.66 11.47 7.25
N VAL A 35 -5.30 11.81 6.13
CA VAL A 35 -4.78 12.82 5.20
C VAL A 35 -4.65 14.17 5.90
N LEU A 36 -5.65 14.59 6.69
CA LEU A 36 -5.59 15.83 7.45
C LEU A 36 -4.46 15.81 8.50
N TYR A 37 -4.27 14.71 9.23
CA TYR A 37 -3.19 14.60 10.21
C TYR A 37 -1.80 14.61 9.56
N LEU A 38 -1.63 13.92 8.43
CA LEU A 38 -0.38 13.92 7.68
C LEU A 38 -0.09 15.30 7.08
N PHE A 39 -1.10 15.99 6.57
CA PHE A 39 -0.96 17.35 6.05
C PHE A 39 -0.60 18.35 7.16
N ALA A 40 -1.26 18.27 8.31
CA ALA A 40 -0.93 19.09 9.47
C ALA A 40 0.50 18.80 9.97
N ALA A 41 0.88 17.53 10.10
CA ALA A 41 2.24 17.14 10.48
C ALA A 41 3.29 17.67 9.49
N PHE A 42 3.00 17.59 8.19
CA PHE A 42 3.86 18.14 7.14
C PHE A 42 4.10 19.64 7.33
N LEU A 43 3.02 20.42 7.48
CA LEU A 43 3.13 21.87 7.69
C LEU A 43 3.90 22.23 8.96
N VAL A 44 3.66 21.50 10.05
CA VAL A 44 4.35 21.72 11.33
C VAL A 44 5.84 21.42 11.21
N ILE A 45 6.22 20.30 10.59
CA ILE A 45 7.63 19.90 10.45
C ILE A 45 8.37 20.87 9.52
N VAL A 46 7.80 21.20 8.37
CA VAL A 46 8.41 22.13 7.41
C VAL A 46 8.52 23.53 8.02
N GLY A 47 7.46 24.01 8.68
CA GLY A 47 7.45 25.31 9.35
C GLY A 47 8.51 25.39 10.45
N ALA A 48 8.60 24.37 11.31
CA ALA A 48 9.61 24.30 12.36
C ALA A 48 11.04 24.35 11.80
N LEU A 49 11.33 23.55 10.78
CA LEU A 49 12.65 23.51 10.14
C LEU A 49 12.99 24.84 9.43
N TYR A 50 12.00 25.49 8.82
CA TYR A 50 12.16 26.82 8.25
C TYR A 50 12.49 27.88 9.32
N PHE A 51 11.78 27.88 10.45
CA PHE A 51 12.10 28.77 11.58
C PHE A 51 13.46 28.48 12.23
N MET A 52 14.03 27.29 12.04
CA MET A 52 15.39 26.95 12.43
C MET A 52 16.46 27.44 11.42
N GLY A 53 16.06 28.17 10.37
CA GLY A 53 16.96 28.77 9.39
C GLY A 53 17.27 27.90 8.17
N ASN A 54 16.53 26.80 7.96
CA ASN A 54 16.67 25.98 6.75
C ASN A 54 15.90 26.60 5.58
N ASP A 55 16.38 26.34 4.35
CA ASP A 55 15.67 26.71 3.13
C ASP A 55 14.30 26.02 3.03
N LEU A 56 13.28 26.76 2.59
CA LEU A 56 11.90 26.27 2.53
C LEU A 56 11.74 25.16 1.48
N GLU A 57 12.33 25.34 0.30
CA GLU A 57 12.19 24.41 -0.82
C GLU A 57 12.89 23.08 -0.50
N GLY A 58 14.14 23.13 -0.07
CA GLY A 58 14.93 21.97 0.33
C GLY A 58 14.30 21.21 1.49
N THR A 59 13.77 21.94 2.49
CA THR A 59 13.05 21.34 3.63
C THR A 59 11.78 20.63 3.17
N ALA A 60 10.94 21.29 2.36
CA ALA A 60 9.72 20.69 1.84
C ALA A 60 10.02 19.42 1.03
N LEU A 61 11.00 19.47 0.13
CA LEU A 61 11.44 18.32 -0.67
C LEU A 61 11.96 17.18 0.22
N ALA A 62 12.74 17.47 1.26
CA ALA A 62 13.25 16.45 2.18
C ALA A 62 12.12 15.77 2.94
N VAL A 63 11.17 16.53 3.50
CA VAL A 63 10.02 15.99 4.23
C VAL A 63 9.12 15.16 3.31
N MET A 64 8.88 15.62 2.08
CA MET A 64 8.11 14.83 1.09
C MET A 64 8.79 13.51 0.74
N LYS A 65 10.12 13.50 0.56
CA LYS A 65 10.89 12.26 0.32
C LYS A 65 10.83 11.30 1.50
N ILE A 66 10.92 11.80 2.73
CA ILE A 66 10.75 10.99 3.95
C ILE A 66 9.34 10.41 4.00
N GLY A 67 8.32 11.23 3.72
CA GLY A 67 6.93 10.77 3.63
C GLY A 67 6.74 9.67 2.59
N ALA A 68 7.33 9.83 1.40
CA ALA A 68 7.29 8.82 0.34
C ALA A 68 7.95 7.50 0.78
N ALA A 69 9.11 7.56 1.44
CA ALA A 69 9.76 6.39 2.02
C ALA A 69 8.86 5.70 3.06
N GLY A 70 8.19 6.48 3.90
CA GLY A 70 7.22 5.96 4.87
C GLY A 70 6.08 5.20 4.22
N ILE A 71 5.50 5.74 3.13
CA ILE A 71 4.43 5.07 2.37
C ILE A 71 4.93 3.77 1.74
N LEU A 72 6.13 3.77 1.16
CA LEU A 72 6.74 2.57 0.60
C LEU A 72 6.91 1.48 1.65
N PHE A 73 7.45 1.80 2.83
CA PHE A 73 7.58 0.83 3.92
C PHE A 73 6.24 0.39 4.49
N ALA A 74 5.24 1.29 4.55
CA ALA A 74 3.92 0.97 5.06
C ALA A 74 3.15 -0.02 4.17
N GLY A 75 3.44 -0.06 2.87
CA GLY A 75 2.88 -1.04 1.94
C GLY A 75 3.43 -2.46 2.12
N VAL A 76 4.61 -2.63 2.72
CA VAL A 76 5.28 -3.94 2.81
C VAL A 76 4.53 -4.94 3.70
N PRO A 77 4.14 -4.63 4.95
CA PRO A 77 3.42 -5.58 5.80
C PRO A 77 2.15 -6.17 5.18
N PRO A 78 1.20 -5.38 4.63
CA PRO A 78 0.00 -5.95 4.03
C PRO A 78 0.30 -6.78 2.78
N MET A 79 1.30 -6.42 1.97
CA MET A 79 1.72 -7.25 0.84
C MET A 79 2.30 -8.59 1.31
N ILE A 80 3.20 -8.61 2.30
CA ILE A 80 3.75 -9.86 2.86
C ILE A 80 2.63 -10.72 3.43
N ALA A 81 1.71 -10.13 4.20
CA ALA A 81 0.57 -10.84 4.78
C ALA A 81 -0.33 -11.46 3.69
N ALA A 82 -0.59 -10.70 2.61
CA ALA A 82 -1.37 -11.19 1.48
C ALA A 82 -0.62 -12.29 0.70
N THR A 83 0.68 -12.16 0.46
CA THR A 83 1.50 -13.21 -0.17
C THR A 83 1.49 -14.49 0.66
N ILE A 84 1.64 -14.41 1.99
CA ILE A 84 1.49 -15.56 2.88
C ILE A 84 0.08 -16.17 2.74
N GLY A 85 -0.96 -15.32 2.66
CA GLY A 85 -2.33 -15.75 2.41
C GLY A 85 -2.51 -16.57 1.13
N LEU A 86 -1.86 -16.19 0.02
CA LEU A 86 -1.92 -16.95 -1.24
C LEU A 86 -1.45 -18.39 -1.10
N PHE A 87 -0.41 -18.63 -0.30
CA PHE A 87 0.13 -19.97 -0.06
C PHE A 87 -0.62 -20.72 1.04
N ARG A 88 -1.11 -20.01 2.05
CA ARG A 88 -1.79 -20.61 3.20
C ARG A 88 -3.19 -21.10 2.85
N PHE A 89 -3.96 -20.33 2.08
CA PHE A 89 -5.32 -20.72 1.72
C PHE A 89 -5.29 -21.79 0.64
N GLY A 90 -5.60 -23.00 1.07
CA GLY A 90 -5.46 -24.26 0.33
C GLY A 90 -6.78 -25.02 0.19
N ASP A 91 -6.69 -26.35 0.28
CA ASP A 91 -7.79 -27.29 0.01
C ASP A 91 -9.02 -27.12 0.90
N GLU A 92 -8.87 -26.46 2.05
CA GLU A 92 -9.95 -26.13 2.98
C GLU A 92 -11.06 -25.25 2.37
N TYR A 93 -10.78 -24.56 1.26
CA TYR A 93 -11.76 -23.78 0.50
C TYR A 93 -12.38 -24.53 -0.69
N GLY A 94 -11.95 -25.77 -0.95
CA GLY A 94 -12.48 -26.61 -2.03
C GLY A 94 -12.58 -25.88 -3.38
N SER A 95 -13.78 -25.87 -3.96
CA SER A 95 -14.06 -25.17 -5.22
C SER A 95 -13.96 -23.65 -5.16
N ASN A 96 -13.95 -23.06 -3.95
CA ASN A 96 -13.88 -21.60 -3.77
C ASN A 96 -12.45 -21.07 -3.63
N ILE A 97 -11.43 -21.93 -3.61
CA ILE A 97 -10.02 -21.55 -3.43
C ILE A 97 -9.57 -20.47 -4.43
N PHE A 98 -10.08 -20.54 -5.68
CA PHE A 98 -9.76 -19.58 -6.71
C PHE A 98 -10.24 -18.17 -6.34
N TYR A 99 -11.48 -18.02 -5.86
CA TYR A 99 -12.01 -16.70 -5.48
C TYR A 99 -11.24 -16.09 -4.32
N VAL A 100 -10.86 -16.90 -3.34
CA VAL A 100 -10.06 -16.45 -2.20
C VAL A 100 -8.69 -15.96 -2.67
N ARG A 101 -7.99 -16.74 -3.50
CA ARG A 101 -6.68 -16.34 -4.03
C ARG A 101 -6.77 -15.12 -4.95
N ASN A 102 -7.80 -15.05 -5.79
CA ASN A 102 -8.05 -13.90 -6.65
C ASN A 102 -8.33 -12.62 -5.84
N HIS A 103 -9.10 -12.74 -4.75
CA HIS A 103 -9.33 -11.63 -3.83
C HIS A 103 -8.03 -11.16 -3.17
N ILE A 104 -7.19 -12.08 -2.70
CA ILE A 104 -5.91 -11.77 -2.07
C ILE A 104 -4.91 -11.16 -3.06
N ALA A 105 -4.86 -11.66 -4.29
CA ALA A 105 -4.08 -11.05 -5.36
C ALA A 105 -4.53 -9.59 -5.60
N GLY A 106 -5.85 -9.35 -5.63
CA GLY A 106 -6.41 -8.01 -5.71
C GLY A 106 -5.98 -7.08 -4.57
N ILE A 107 -5.77 -7.60 -3.35
CA ILE A 107 -5.22 -6.80 -2.24
C ILE A 107 -3.77 -6.40 -2.52
N ILE A 108 -2.91 -7.33 -2.94
CA ILE A 108 -1.49 -7.05 -3.27
C ILE A 108 -1.40 -5.97 -4.33
N ASP A 109 -2.19 -6.12 -5.39
CA ASP A 109 -2.24 -5.22 -6.52
C ASP A 109 -2.74 -3.82 -6.13
N THR A 110 -3.79 -3.76 -5.31
CA THR A 110 -4.37 -2.50 -4.83
C THR A 110 -3.36 -1.77 -3.94
N VAL A 111 -2.73 -2.46 -3.00
CA VAL A 111 -1.72 -1.86 -2.11
C VAL A 111 -0.53 -1.35 -2.93
N SER A 112 -0.03 -2.16 -3.87
CA SER A 112 1.09 -1.77 -4.74
C SER A 112 0.76 -0.51 -5.53
N SER A 113 -0.44 -0.47 -6.13
CA SER A 113 -0.92 0.66 -6.92
C SER A 113 -1.05 1.94 -6.08
N LEU A 114 -1.65 1.85 -4.88
CA LEU A 114 -1.81 2.99 -3.97
C LEU A 114 -0.45 3.53 -3.50
N VAL A 115 0.48 2.64 -3.16
CA VAL A 115 1.85 3.03 -2.78
C VAL A 115 2.55 3.77 -3.92
N MET A 116 2.44 3.28 -5.16
CA MET A 116 3.00 3.94 -6.34
C MET A 116 2.39 5.33 -6.57
N ILE A 117 1.06 5.46 -6.44
CA ILE A 117 0.36 6.74 -6.58
C ILE A 117 0.83 7.73 -5.52
N PHE A 118 0.72 7.40 -4.24
CA PHE A 118 1.01 8.36 -3.18
C PHE A 118 2.49 8.67 -3.04
N ALA A 119 3.37 7.67 -3.14
CA ALA A 119 4.81 7.92 -3.13
C ALA A 119 5.23 8.73 -4.36
N GLY A 120 4.68 8.39 -5.54
CA GLY A 120 4.92 9.10 -6.80
C GLY A 120 4.55 10.57 -6.74
N ILE A 121 3.38 10.91 -6.16
CA ILE A 121 2.96 12.30 -5.95
C ILE A 121 3.98 13.04 -5.07
N LEU A 122 4.41 12.44 -3.96
CA LEU A 122 5.32 13.09 -3.01
C LEU A 122 6.73 13.32 -3.59
N ILE A 123 7.20 12.45 -4.48
CA ILE A 123 8.52 12.61 -5.13
C ILE A 123 8.43 13.24 -6.53
N LEU A 124 7.26 13.76 -6.90
CA LEU A 124 6.99 14.40 -8.19
C LEU A 124 7.28 13.48 -9.41
N ARG A 125 7.10 12.16 -9.24
CA ARG A 125 7.27 11.14 -10.29
C ARG A 125 5.91 10.79 -10.90
N ILE A 126 5.44 11.64 -11.80
CA ILE A 126 4.12 11.50 -12.46
C ILE A 126 4.03 10.22 -13.31
N ASP A 127 5.15 9.73 -13.82
CA ASP A 127 5.25 8.43 -14.49
C ASP A 127 4.84 7.28 -13.55
N LEU A 128 5.35 7.29 -12.31
CA LEU A 128 4.99 6.29 -11.30
C LEU A 128 3.51 6.38 -10.91
N VAL A 129 3.01 7.61 -10.78
CA VAL A 129 1.59 7.89 -10.49
C VAL A 129 0.69 7.34 -11.59
N ALA A 130 1.03 7.57 -12.85
CA ALA A 130 0.26 7.10 -14.00
C ALA A 130 0.18 5.57 -14.04
N VAL A 131 1.29 4.88 -13.81
CA VAL A 131 1.32 3.41 -13.76
C VAL A 131 0.47 2.90 -12.59
N GLY A 132 0.60 3.50 -11.41
CA GLY A 132 -0.22 3.13 -10.25
C GLY A 132 -1.72 3.35 -10.50
N PHE A 133 -2.11 4.48 -11.09
CA PHE A 133 -3.50 4.75 -11.45
C PHE A 133 -4.05 3.77 -12.48
N PHE A 134 -3.25 3.43 -13.49
CA PHE A 134 -3.65 2.45 -14.50
C PHE A 134 -3.97 1.09 -13.84
N PHE A 135 -3.05 0.58 -13.02
CA PHE A 135 -3.29 -0.69 -12.31
C PHE A 135 -4.46 -0.62 -11.33
N PHE A 136 -4.56 0.46 -10.55
CA PHE A 136 -5.67 0.65 -9.61
C PHE A 136 -7.04 0.61 -10.29
N LEU A 137 -7.13 1.19 -11.50
CA LEU A 137 -8.39 1.24 -12.25
C LEU A 137 -8.71 -0.11 -12.91
N PHE A 138 -7.73 -0.77 -13.52
CA PHE A 138 -7.99 -1.96 -14.35
C PHE A 138 -7.99 -3.29 -13.60
N ILE A 139 -7.23 -3.42 -12.52
CA ILE A 139 -7.09 -4.71 -11.83
C ILE A 139 -8.41 -5.24 -11.25
N PRO A 140 -9.29 -4.44 -10.64
CA PRO A 140 -10.60 -4.92 -10.18
C PRO A 140 -11.42 -5.56 -11.31
N PHE A 141 -11.36 -4.99 -12.53
CA PHE A 141 -12.06 -5.54 -13.69
C PHE A 141 -11.43 -6.86 -14.15
N THR A 142 -10.11 -6.95 -14.20
CA THR A 142 -9.39 -8.19 -14.54
C THR A 142 -9.70 -9.30 -13.55
N GLY A 143 -9.65 -9.01 -12.25
CA GLY A 143 -9.99 -9.96 -11.19
C GLY A 143 -11.45 -10.42 -11.27
N GLY A 144 -12.38 -9.51 -11.58
CA GLY A 144 -13.79 -9.86 -11.80
C GLY A 144 -14.00 -10.76 -13.03
N ALA A 145 -13.33 -10.45 -14.15
CA ALA A 145 -13.39 -11.26 -15.36
C ALA A 145 -12.83 -12.67 -15.13
N LEU A 146 -11.72 -12.79 -14.40
CA LEU A 146 -11.11 -14.07 -14.01
C LEU A 146 -12.04 -14.90 -13.12
N ALA A 147 -12.67 -14.29 -12.11
CA ALA A 147 -13.65 -14.94 -11.25
C ALA A 147 -14.85 -15.48 -12.05
N ASN A 148 -15.40 -14.67 -12.95
CA ASN A 148 -16.52 -15.09 -13.80
C ASN A 148 -16.14 -16.23 -14.74
N ALA A 149 -14.97 -16.16 -15.38
CA ALA A 149 -14.48 -17.23 -16.24
C ALA A 149 -14.34 -18.56 -15.47
N TYR A 150 -13.79 -18.50 -14.26
CA TYR A 150 -13.65 -19.67 -13.39
C TYR A 150 -15.01 -20.25 -12.99
N TYR A 151 -15.97 -19.39 -12.62
CA TYR A 151 -17.35 -19.79 -12.29
C TYR A 151 -17.98 -20.63 -13.41
N TYR A 152 -18.01 -20.09 -14.62
CA TYR A 152 -18.67 -20.75 -15.75
C TYR A 152 -17.99 -22.06 -16.16
N VAL A 153 -16.67 -22.17 -16.03
CA VAL A 153 -15.94 -23.41 -16.32
C VAL A 153 -16.27 -24.49 -15.29
N ASN A 154 -16.29 -24.15 -14.00
CA ASN A 154 -16.64 -25.10 -12.95
C ASN A 154 -18.09 -25.53 -13.01
N GLN A 155 -19.02 -24.59 -13.27
CA GLN A 155 -20.43 -24.91 -13.44
C GLN A 155 -20.65 -25.91 -14.59
N ARG A 156 -20.02 -25.70 -15.76
CA ARG A 156 -20.08 -26.64 -16.89
C ARG A 156 -19.46 -28.01 -16.58
N ARG A 157 -18.54 -28.11 -15.62
CA ARG A 157 -17.96 -29.39 -15.19
C ARG A 157 -18.87 -30.14 -14.22
N SER A 158 -19.62 -29.44 -13.36
CA SER A 158 -20.59 -30.07 -12.46
C SER A 158 -21.87 -30.52 -13.15
N GLU A 159 -22.20 -29.96 -14.31
CA GLU A 159 -23.38 -30.32 -15.12
C GLU A 159 -23.15 -31.53 -16.05
N LYS A 160 -21.92 -32.04 -16.13
CA LYS A 160 -21.54 -33.23 -16.93
C LYS A 160 -21.31 -34.45 -16.04
#